data_AF-A0A2M7X998-F1
#
_entry.id   AF-A0A2M7X998-F1
#
_cell.length_a   1.000
_cell.length_b   1.000
_cell.length_c   1.000
_cell.angle_alpha   90.00
_cell.angle_beta   90.00
_cell.angle_gamma   90.00
#
_symmetry.space_group_name_H-M   'P 1'
#
loop_
_entity.id
_entity.type
_entity.pdbx_description
1 polymer ?
#
loop_
_entity_poly.entity_id
_entity_poly.type
_entity_poly.pdbx_seq_one_letter_code
_entity_poly.pdbx_strand_id
1 'polypeptide(L)'
;MLKKIHNLLNKLNLPNWLVILLFFCLILRIPSFFEPYSYGDEMIYLTLGQGLRQGVPLYSGLHDNKPPVLYLTAALAGSLVWFKILLAISSLISIVIFAKIVKIIFENKPRAQKISVILFALLTTLPLLEGNTANAENFMMVFSLGGIYILLSKKLNIRNLLSAGLLFGISSLTKVPAIFDLPVVILFWIITTGFNKDNLIKIIKNSFYVAIGFLIPIVLSLAWYGASGHSGDYIKAAFMQNVGYVSSWRPSDVQKSFLVRNAPLLIRFLIASFGIIITFVFRKKLSKPFILASVWLMLSLFAVTLSERPYPHYLLQSVGPIVILLGILLTQKTVEQSLVVIPLLFAFFIPVYYKFWYYPTSLYYLRFMKYAAGVSSKEKYLSGFNKYTQRDYQIADFLISSSYKKDKVFVWGPDSPTVYALARRIPPIKYVADYHVFDYSSKGEVVKMLSANKPRFIIITPEAKPFLEITSLLRQNYLLVNRIDDAEIWSLIH
;
A
#
# COMPACT_ATOMS: atom_id res chain seq x y z
N MET A 1 29.37 21.04 -4.15
CA MET A 1 28.15 20.25 -3.94
C MET A 1 27.11 21.00 -3.08
N LEU A 2 27.48 21.53 -1.91
CA LEU A 2 26.58 22.28 -1.00
C LEU A 2 25.88 23.49 -1.65
N LYS A 3 26.58 24.30 -2.47
CA LYS A 3 25.98 25.43 -3.20
C LYS A 3 24.91 25.01 -4.22
N LYS A 4 25.07 23.84 -4.87
CA LYS A 4 24.08 23.28 -5.80
C LYS A 4 22.85 22.75 -5.07
N ILE A 5 23.05 22.10 -3.92
CA ILE A 5 21.96 21.65 -3.03
C ILE A 5 21.18 22.87 -2.50
N HIS A 6 21.88 23.90 -2.03
CA HIS A 6 21.25 25.15 -1.56
C HIS A 6 20.43 25.82 -2.67
N ASN A 7 20.96 25.93 -3.89
CA ASN A 7 20.22 26.48 -5.02
C ASN A 7 18.97 25.64 -5.40
N LEU A 8 19.04 24.31 -5.31
CA LEU A 8 17.90 23.43 -5.55
C LEU A 8 16.83 23.61 -4.45
N LEU A 9 17.24 23.66 -3.19
CA LEU A 9 16.34 23.86 -2.05
C LEU A 9 15.66 25.24 -2.09
N ASN A 10 16.39 26.27 -2.49
CA ASN A 10 15.85 27.62 -2.71
C ASN A 10 14.84 27.64 -3.87
N LYS A 11 15.10 26.92 -4.98
CA LYS A 11 14.11 26.76 -6.07
C LYS A 11 12.82 26.09 -5.60
N LEU A 12 12.90 25.18 -4.62
CA LEU A 12 11.75 24.50 -4.02
C LEU A 12 11.06 25.33 -2.91
N ASN A 13 11.65 26.46 -2.49
CA ASN A 13 11.17 27.33 -1.41
C ASN A 13 10.89 26.57 -0.10
N LEU A 14 11.76 25.63 0.28
CA LEU A 14 11.61 24.85 1.51
C LEU A 14 12.29 25.56 2.69
N PRO A 15 11.61 25.74 3.83
CA PRO A 15 12.22 26.34 5.02
C PRO A 15 13.24 25.39 5.65
N ASN A 16 14.29 25.93 6.29
CA ASN A 16 15.39 25.15 6.89
C ASN A 16 14.92 24.02 7.83
N TRP A 17 13.90 24.28 8.66
CA TRP A 17 13.36 23.26 9.58
C TRP A 17 12.78 22.05 8.83
N LEU A 18 12.20 22.25 7.64
CA LEU A 18 11.67 21.16 6.83
C LEU A 18 12.80 20.37 6.17
N VAL A 19 13.86 21.05 5.74
CA VAL A 19 15.07 20.37 5.19
C VAL A 19 15.70 19.48 6.26
N ILE A 20 15.85 19.99 7.50
CA ILE A 20 16.35 19.21 8.63
C ILE A 20 15.45 18.01 8.92
N LEU A 21 14.13 18.20 8.91
CA LEU A 21 13.16 17.11 9.10
C LEU A 21 13.27 16.04 8.00
N LEU A 22 13.38 16.45 6.72
CA LEU A 22 13.55 15.51 5.60
C LEU A 22 14.85 14.72 5.71
N PHE A 23 15.94 15.38 6.12
CA PHE A 23 17.21 14.72 6.37
C PHE A 23 17.11 13.72 7.54
N PHE A 24 16.43 14.10 8.62
CA PHE A 24 16.16 13.20 9.74
C PHE A 24 15.33 11.99 9.33
N CYS A 25 14.27 12.18 8.54
CA CYS A 25 13.47 11.08 7.97
C CYS A 25 14.32 10.16 7.08
N LEU A 26 15.27 10.70 6.32
CA LEU A 26 16.20 9.89 5.53
C LEU A 26 17.10 9.04 6.42
N ILE A 27 17.61 9.58 7.53
CA ILE A 27 18.39 8.81 8.52
C ILE A 27 17.55 7.67 9.10
N LEU A 28 16.29 7.96 9.47
CA LEU A 28 15.36 6.95 9.97
C LEU A 28 15.07 5.83 8.96
N ARG A 29 15.26 6.08 7.66
CA ARG A 29 15.08 5.06 6.62
C ARG A 29 16.32 4.21 6.37
N ILE A 30 17.50 4.59 6.86
CA ILE A 30 18.73 3.82 6.64
C ILE A 30 18.57 2.34 7.01
N PRO A 31 18.02 1.96 8.18
CA PRO A 31 17.82 0.55 8.53
C PRO A 31 16.99 -0.23 7.51
N SER A 32 16.01 0.43 6.87
CA SER A 32 15.12 -0.22 5.90
C SER A 32 15.84 -0.69 4.64
N PHE A 33 17.00 -0.08 4.31
CA PHE A 33 17.83 -0.47 3.17
C PHE A 33 18.63 -1.75 3.42
N PHE A 34 18.70 -2.21 4.67
CA PHE A 34 19.40 -3.42 5.08
C PHE A 34 18.44 -4.54 5.50
N GLU A 35 17.13 -4.32 5.38
CA GLU A 35 16.14 -5.36 5.71
C GLU A 35 16.30 -6.60 4.82
N PRO A 36 16.13 -7.81 5.38
CA PRO A 36 16.05 -9.02 4.58
C PRO A 36 14.74 -9.11 3.79
N TYR A 37 14.78 -9.94 2.74
CA TYR A 37 13.59 -10.45 2.07
C TYR A 37 12.80 -11.29 3.08
N SER A 38 11.77 -10.69 3.69
CA SER A 38 11.06 -11.29 4.83
C SER A 38 9.60 -10.84 4.95
N TYR A 39 9.26 -9.64 4.45
CA TYR A 39 7.91 -9.11 4.53
C TYR A 39 7.08 -9.56 3.31
N GLY A 40 6.10 -10.43 3.54
CA GLY A 40 5.39 -11.18 2.48
C GLY A 40 4.84 -10.33 1.33
N ASP A 41 4.19 -9.21 1.63
CA ASP A 41 3.63 -8.31 0.62
C ASP A 41 4.70 -7.72 -0.31
N GLU A 42 5.83 -7.25 0.24
CA GLU A 42 6.96 -6.76 -0.57
C GLU A 42 7.52 -7.86 -1.46
N MET A 43 7.53 -9.11 -0.97
CA MET A 43 8.03 -10.26 -1.71
C MET A 43 7.08 -10.66 -2.85
N ILE A 44 5.77 -10.53 -2.66
CA ILE A 44 4.79 -10.69 -3.74
C ILE A 44 5.02 -9.61 -4.81
N TYR A 45 5.12 -8.34 -4.41
CA TYR A 45 5.31 -7.23 -5.35
C TYR A 45 6.59 -7.41 -6.16
N LEU A 46 7.70 -7.77 -5.49
CA LEU A 46 8.98 -8.04 -6.14
C LEU A 46 8.90 -9.27 -7.05
N THR A 47 8.23 -10.34 -6.66
CA THR A 47 8.07 -11.53 -7.51
C THR A 47 7.32 -11.19 -8.81
N LEU A 48 6.20 -10.46 -8.71
CA LEU A 48 5.46 -9.99 -9.89
C LEU A 48 6.31 -9.03 -10.73
N GLY A 49 7.05 -8.13 -10.08
CA GLY A 49 7.98 -7.21 -10.75
C GLY A 49 9.11 -7.94 -11.50
N GLN A 50 9.66 -9.03 -10.93
CA GLN A 50 10.63 -9.87 -11.63
C GLN A 50 10.00 -10.61 -12.81
N GLY A 51 8.79 -11.15 -12.65
CA GLY A 51 8.05 -11.78 -13.74
C GLY A 51 7.84 -10.83 -14.91
N LEU A 52 7.44 -9.59 -14.64
CA LEU A 52 7.33 -8.53 -15.64
C LEU A 52 8.64 -8.30 -16.41
N ARG A 53 9.77 -8.20 -15.70
CA ARG A 53 11.11 -8.06 -16.32
C ARG A 53 11.52 -9.27 -17.15
N GLN A 54 10.92 -10.43 -16.89
CA GLN A 54 11.12 -11.68 -17.62
C GLN A 54 10.10 -11.87 -18.76
N GLY A 55 9.24 -10.88 -19.03
CA GLY A 55 8.24 -10.94 -20.09
C GLY A 55 6.98 -11.74 -19.73
N VAL A 56 6.75 -12.03 -18.44
CA VAL A 56 5.54 -12.70 -17.97
C VAL A 56 4.43 -11.66 -17.80
N PRO A 57 3.26 -11.83 -18.44
CA PRO A 57 2.15 -10.89 -18.28
C PRO A 57 1.59 -10.93 -16.85
N LEU A 58 1.22 -9.75 -16.33
CA LEU A 58 0.48 -9.65 -15.07
C LEU A 58 -0.92 -10.26 -15.21
N TYR A 59 -1.42 -10.77 -14.09
CA TYR A 59 -2.76 -11.35 -13.88
C TYR A 59 -3.00 -12.69 -14.55
N SER A 60 -2.75 -12.79 -15.86
CA SER A 60 -2.83 -14.03 -16.62
C SER A 60 -1.63 -14.96 -16.34
N GLY A 61 -0.42 -14.38 -16.29
CA GLY A 61 0.82 -15.10 -16.07
C GLY A 61 1.27 -15.15 -14.61
N LEU A 62 1.13 -14.05 -13.87
CA LEU A 62 1.35 -13.99 -12.41
C LEU A 62 0.26 -13.19 -11.71
N HIS A 63 -0.27 -13.73 -10.62
CA HIS A 63 -1.47 -13.26 -9.96
C HIS A 63 -1.18 -12.57 -8.61
N ASP A 64 -1.82 -11.41 -8.41
CA ASP A 64 -2.12 -10.75 -7.14
C ASP A 64 -3.33 -9.81 -7.37
N ASN A 65 -3.99 -9.37 -6.30
CA ASN A 65 -5.29 -8.69 -6.37
C ASN A 65 -5.21 -7.14 -6.42
N LYS A 66 -4.03 -6.58 -6.68
CA LYS A 66 -3.82 -5.12 -6.72
C LYS A 66 -3.71 -4.59 -8.15
N PRO A 67 -4.06 -3.31 -8.37
CA PRO A 67 -3.83 -2.66 -9.65
C PRO A 67 -2.32 -2.52 -9.99
N PRO A 68 -1.97 -2.22 -11.26
CA PRO A 68 -0.65 -2.56 -11.79
C PRO A 68 0.50 -1.63 -11.38
N VAL A 69 0.22 -0.40 -10.91
CA VAL A 69 1.27 0.62 -10.67
C VAL A 69 2.29 0.14 -9.63
N LEU A 70 1.83 -0.59 -8.61
CA LEU A 70 2.72 -1.14 -7.58
C LEU A 70 3.71 -2.16 -8.15
N TYR A 71 3.24 -3.07 -9.01
CA TYR A 71 4.10 -4.09 -9.63
C TYR A 71 5.06 -3.48 -10.66
N LEU A 72 4.64 -2.44 -11.38
CA LEU A 72 5.52 -1.66 -12.25
C LEU A 72 6.62 -0.96 -11.43
N THR A 73 6.29 -0.45 -10.25
CA THR A 73 7.26 0.13 -9.32
C THR A 73 8.24 -0.92 -8.81
N ALA A 74 7.76 -2.12 -8.48
CA ALA A 74 8.61 -3.24 -8.07
C ALA A 74 9.50 -3.77 -9.23
N ALA A 75 8.99 -3.79 -10.46
CA ALA A 75 9.76 -4.12 -11.66
C ALA A 75 10.89 -3.11 -11.90
N LEU A 76 10.59 -1.82 -11.76
CA LEU A 76 11.58 -0.74 -11.85
C LEU A 76 12.66 -0.90 -10.76
N ALA A 77 12.26 -1.21 -9.52
CA ALA A 77 13.19 -1.45 -8.42
C ALA A 77 14.12 -2.64 -8.68
N GLY A 78 13.57 -3.80 -9.08
CA GLY A 78 14.35 -5.00 -9.38
C GLY A 78 15.04 -5.67 -8.18
N SER A 79 15.03 -5.06 -7.00
CA SER A 79 15.49 -5.63 -5.73
C SER A 79 14.83 -4.91 -4.55
N LEU A 80 14.85 -5.53 -3.37
CA LEU A 80 14.30 -4.96 -2.15
C LEU A 80 14.94 -3.61 -1.79
N VAL A 81 16.28 -3.51 -1.84
CA VAL A 81 17.00 -2.27 -1.49
C VAL A 81 16.54 -1.11 -2.38
N TRP A 82 16.46 -1.31 -3.70
CA TRP A 82 15.98 -0.28 -4.62
C TRP A 82 14.50 0.03 -4.42
N PHE A 83 13.69 -0.96 -4.02
CA PHE A 83 12.28 -0.73 -3.73
C PHE A 83 12.10 0.14 -2.49
N LYS A 84 12.92 -0.08 -1.45
CA LYS A 84 13.00 0.77 -0.24
C LYS A 84 13.54 2.17 -0.56
N ILE A 85 14.47 2.31 -1.50
CA ILE A 85 14.95 3.62 -1.98
C ILE A 85 13.82 4.37 -2.70
N LEU A 86 13.07 3.72 -3.59
CA LEU A 86 11.91 4.33 -4.24
C LEU A 86 10.84 4.75 -3.21
N LEU A 87 10.60 3.91 -2.20
CA LEU A 87 9.74 4.25 -1.07
C LEU A 87 10.25 5.50 -0.32
N ALA A 88 11.55 5.58 -0.04
CA ALA A 88 12.14 6.73 0.63
C ALA A 88 11.92 8.02 -0.17
N ILE A 89 12.14 7.97 -1.49
CA ILE A 89 11.89 9.09 -2.39
C ILE A 89 10.40 9.48 -2.37
N SER A 90 9.50 8.51 -2.54
CA SER A 90 8.04 8.73 -2.51
C SER A 90 7.58 9.38 -1.20
N SER A 91 8.10 8.90 -0.07
CA SER A 91 7.78 9.43 1.26
C SER A 91 8.27 10.86 1.45
N LEU A 92 9.51 11.18 1.06
CA LEU A 92 10.05 12.55 1.15
C LEU A 92 9.25 13.52 0.27
N ILE A 93 8.86 13.10 -0.93
CA ILE A 93 8.00 13.90 -1.81
C ILE A 93 6.62 14.11 -1.16
N SER A 94 6.02 13.05 -0.59
CA SER A 94 4.75 13.12 0.14
C SER A 94 4.82 14.12 1.30
N ILE A 95 5.89 14.10 2.10
CA ILE A 95 6.11 15.05 3.21
C ILE A 95 6.18 16.49 2.70
N VAL A 96 6.89 16.73 1.59
CA VAL A 96 6.98 18.07 0.98
C VAL A 96 5.62 18.55 0.47
N ILE A 97 4.87 17.69 -0.23
CA ILE A 97 3.53 18.04 -0.73
C ILE A 97 2.59 18.30 0.45
N PHE A 98 2.62 17.45 1.48
CA PHE A 98 1.83 17.64 2.69
C PHE A 98 2.17 18.94 3.40
N ALA A 99 3.45 19.29 3.53
CA ALA A 99 3.87 20.58 4.11
C ALA A 99 3.31 21.78 3.32
N LYS A 100 3.20 21.67 1.99
CA LYS A 100 2.57 22.70 1.16
C LYS A 100 1.05 22.77 1.37
N ILE A 101 0.36 21.63 1.48
CA ILE A 101 -1.08 21.57 1.83
C ILE A 101 -1.32 22.23 3.18
N VAL A 102 -0.54 21.83 4.19
CA VAL A 102 -0.66 22.33 5.57
C VAL A 102 -0.40 23.84 5.64
N LYS A 103 0.56 24.36 4.86
CA LYS A 103 0.82 25.81 4.76
C LYS A 103 -0.39 26.58 4.21
N ILE A 104 -1.12 26.02 3.25
CA ILE A 104 -2.32 26.64 2.66
C ILE A 104 -3.48 26.67 3.67
N ILE A 105 -3.70 25.57 4.39
CA ILE A 105 -4.86 25.46 5.29
C ILE A 105 -4.64 26.21 6.61
N PHE A 106 -3.44 26.15 7.20
CA PHE A 106 -3.10 26.82 8.46
C PHE A 106 -2.44 28.16 8.22
N GLU A 107 -2.98 28.96 7.30
CA GLU A 107 -2.46 30.29 6.99
C GLU A 107 -2.12 31.08 8.27
N ASN A 108 -0.91 31.64 8.33
CA ASN A 108 -0.36 32.39 9.47
C ASN A 108 -0.32 31.65 10.83
N LYS A 109 -0.46 30.31 10.86
CA LYS A 109 -0.34 29.48 12.07
C LYS A 109 0.89 28.54 11.99
N PRO A 110 2.13 29.07 12.08
CA PRO A 110 3.35 28.29 11.84
C PRO A 110 3.55 27.14 12.84
N ARG A 111 3.02 27.24 14.07
CA ARG A 111 3.08 26.16 15.06
C ARG A 111 2.23 24.96 14.64
N ALA A 112 0.98 25.19 14.24
CA ALA A 112 0.10 24.15 13.70
C ALA A 112 0.74 23.49 12.47
N GLN A 113 1.32 24.30 11.58
CA GLN A 113 2.00 23.80 10.39
C GLN A 113 3.15 22.85 10.73
N LYS A 114 4.06 23.27 11.62
CA LYS A 114 5.21 22.45 12.02
C LYS A 114 4.78 21.16 12.71
N ILE A 115 3.86 21.22 13.67
CA ILE A 115 3.40 20.04 14.41
C ILE A 115 2.75 19.04 13.47
N SER A 116 1.82 19.47 12.61
CA SER A 116 1.17 18.56 11.65
C SER A 116 2.18 17.91 10.72
N VAL A 117 3.15 18.65 10.18
CA VAL A 117 4.17 18.11 9.26
C VAL A 117 5.13 17.16 9.96
N ILE A 118 5.59 17.48 11.18
CA ILE A 118 6.46 16.60 11.97
C ILE A 118 5.74 15.28 12.27
N LEU A 119 4.51 15.34 12.78
CA LEU A 119 3.73 14.14 13.08
C LEU A 119 3.45 13.30 11.83
N PHE A 120 3.09 13.95 10.72
CA PHE A 120 2.92 13.26 9.44
C PHE A 120 4.20 12.55 9.02
N ALA A 121 5.33 13.27 9.01
CA ALA A 121 6.61 12.73 8.60
C ALA A 121 7.07 11.55 9.46
N LEU A 122 6.85 11.61 10.78
CA LEU A 122 7.17 10.51 11.68
C LEU A 122 6.25 9.30 11.44
N LEU A 123 4.93 9.51 11.41
CA LEU A 123 3.96 8.40 11.26
C LEU A 123 4.07 7.70 9.89
N THR A 124 4.45 8.42 8.83
CA THR A 124 4.67 7.83 7.49
C THR A 124 6.10 7.32 7.27
N THR A 125 6.97 7.39 8.28
CA THR A 125 8.37 6.90 8.20
C THR A 125 8.64 5.76 9.16
N LEU A 126 8.07 5.82 10.37
CA LEU A 126 8.34 4.84 11.43
C LEU A 126 7.62 3.50 11.19
N PRO A 127 8.16 2.39 11.75
CA PRO A 127 7.52 1.08 11.69
C PRO A 127 6.13 0.99 12.30
N LEU A 128 5.76 1.89 13.21
CA LEU A 128 4.46 1.87 13.90
C LEU A 128 3.27 1.60 12.97
N LEU A 129 3.24 2.28 11.81
CA LEU A 129 2.23 2.12 10.76
C LEU A 129 2.84 1.58 9.45
N GLU A 130 3.99 0.91 9.55
CA GLU A 130 4.73 0.34 8.42
C GLU A 130 5.16 1.39 7.37
N GLY A 131 5.52 2.60 7.84
CA GLY A 131 6.04 3.67 6.98
C GLY A 131 7.39 3.35 6.33
N ASN A 132 8.14 2.38 6.88
CA ASN A 132 9.39 1.84 6.34
C ASN A 132 9.19 0.67 5.35
N THR A 133 7.95 0.20 5.18
CA THR A 133 7.62 -0.93 4.31
C THR A 133 7.05 -0.45 2.98
N ALA A 134 7.49 -1.04 1.86
CA ALA A 134 7.12 -0.69 0.50
C ALA A 134 5.71 -1.21 0.13
N ASN A 135 4.73 -0.87 0.97
CA ASN A 135 3.32 -1.13 0.78
C ASN A 135 2.68 -0.09 -0.16
N ALA A 136 1.58 -0.51 -0.79
CA ALA A 136 0.85 0.30 -1.76
C ALA A 136 0.43 1.68 -1.22
N GLU A 137 0.06 1.77 0.05
CA GLU A 137 -0.38 3.00 0.72
C GLU A 137 0.70 4.07 0.74
N ASN A 138 1.96 3.67 0.94
CA ASN A 138 3.07 4.62 0.93
C ASN A 138 3.33 5.19 -0.48
N PHE A 139 3.04 4.41 -1.53
CA PHE A 139 3.17 4.86 -2.92
C PHE A 139 1.95 5.63 -3.41
N MET A 140 0.73 5.22 -3.07
CA MET A 140 -0.49 5.90 -3.52
C MET A 140 -0.59 7.33 -2.94
N MET A 141 -0.08 7.51 -1.71
CA MET A 141 -0.18 8.76 -0.97
C MET A 141 0.44 9.95 -1.72
N VAL A 142 1.56 9.77 -2.42
CA VAL A 142 2.21 10.88 -3.17
C VAL A 142 1.30 11.44 -4.26
N PHE A 143 0.53 10.57 -4.91
CA PHE A 143 -0.40 10.94 -5.97
C PHE A 143 -1.68 11.56 -5.40
N SER A 144 -2.28 10.96 -4.37
CA SER A 144 -3.44 11.53 -3.68
C SER A 144 -3.17 12.93 -3.12
N LEU A 145 -2.04 13.10 -2.41
CA LEU A 145 -1.62 14.41 -1.90
C LEU A 145 -1.33 15.39 -3.03
N GLY A 146 -0.72 14.94 -4.13
CA GLY A 146 -0.48 15.76 -5.31
C GLY A 146 -1.78 16.29 -5.91
N GLY A 147 -2.80 15.45 -6.06
CA GLY A 147 -4.13 15.83 -6.54
C GLY A 147 -4.80 16.85 -5.62
N ILE A 148 -4.82 16.59 -4.31
CA ILE A 148 -5.35 17.52 -3.30
C ILE A 148 -4.60 18.86 -3.34
N TYR A 149 -3.27 18.84 -3.39
CA TYR A 149 -2.45 20.04 -3.45
C TYR A 149 -2.75 20.90 -4.69
N ILE A 150 -2.89 20.29 -5.87
CA ILE A 150 -3.23 21.02 -7.10
C ILE A 150 -4.58 21.72 -6.93
N LEU A 151 -5.60 21.01 -6.45
CA LEU A 151 -6.96 21.54 -6.30
C LEU A 151 -7.08 22.62 -5.21
N LEU A 152 -6.21 22.60 -4.19
CA LEU A 152 -6.18 23.62 -3.14
C LEU A 152 -5.32 24.84 -3.48
N SER A 153 -4.28 24.68 -4.31
CA SER A 153 -3.25 25.72 -4.50
C SER A 153 -3.26 26.43 -5.85
N LYS A 154 -3.82 25.80 -6.89
CA LYS A 154 -3.75 26.31 -8.27
C LYS A 154 -5.10 26.84 -8.74
N LYS A 155 -5.07 27.71 -9.76
CA LYS A 155 -6.28 28.14 -10.46
C LYS A 155 -6.99 26.93 -11.05
N LEU A 156 -8.29 26.80 -10.79
CA LEU A 156 -9.15 25.71 -11.28
C LEU A 156 -9.48 25.87 -12.78
N ASN A 157 -8.45 25.82 -13.61
CA ASN A 157 -8.58 25.70 -15.06
C ASN A 157 -8.59 24.21 -15.46
N ILE A 158 -9.01 23.92 -16.70
CA ILE A 158 -9.16 22.55 -17.22
C ILE A 158 -7.87 21.74 -17.06
N ARG A 159 -6.71 22.33 -17.36
CA ARG A 159 -5.40 21.68 -17.22
C ARG A 159 -5.16 21.16 -15.80
N ASN A 160 -5.32 22.03 -14.80
CA ASN A 160 -5.07 21.66 -13.41
C ASN A 160 -6.12 20.67 -12.87
N LEU A 161 -7.38 20.80 -13.29
CA LEU A 161 -8.45 19.84 -12.93
C LEU A 161 -8.16 18.44 -13.50
N LEU A 162 -7.78 18.36 -14.78
CA LEU A 162 -7.38 17.11 -15.43
C LEU A 162 -6.12 16.52 -14.79
N SER A 163 -5.10 17.35 -14.49
CA SER A 163 -3.88 16.88 -13.83
C SER A 163 -4.15 16.34 -12.42
N ALA A 164 -5.01 16.99 -11.64
CA ALA A 164 -5.42 16.48 -10.33
C ALA A 164 -6.17 15.15 -10.45
N GLY A 165 -7.14 15.08 -11.38
CA GLY A 165 -7.85 13.84 -11.69
C GLY A 165 -6.90 12.70 -12.05
N LEU A 166 -5.94 12.96 -12.95
CA LEU A 166 -4.94 11.97 -13.38
C LEU A 166 -4.14 11.42 -12.19
N LEU A 167 -3.74 12.27 -11.24
CA LEU A 167 -3.05 11.82 -10.04
C LEU A 167 -3.96 10.95 -9.16
N PHE A 168 -5.23 11.29 -8.96
CA PHE A 168 -6.17 10.42 -8.24
C PHE A 168 -6.40 9.07 -8.95
N GLY A 169 -6.40 9.07 -10.28
CA GLY A 169 -6.51 7.85 -11.09
C GLY A 169 -5.28 6.94 -10.93
N ILE A 170 -4.07 7.51 -10.98
CA ILE A 170 -2.81 6.77 -10.71
C ILE A 170 -2.79 6.26 -9.26
N SER A 171 -3.26 7.06 -8.30
CA SER A 171 -3.39 6.64 -6.89
C SER A 171 -4.28 5.40 -6.77
N SER A 172 -5.45 5.42 -7.44
CA SER A 172 -6.40 4.29 -7.45
C SER A 172 -5.87 3.06 -8.20
N LEU A 173 -5.03 3.27 -9.23
CA LEU A 173 -4.27 2.21 -9.90
C LEU A 173 -3.00 1.77 -9.15
N THR A 174 -2.71 2.37 -7.99
CA THR A 174 -1.76 1.84 -7.02
C THR A 174 -2.50 0.98 -6.00
N LYS A 175 -3.65 1.46 -5.49
CA LYS A 175 -4.55 0.72 -4.61
C LYS A 175 -5.97 1.26 -4.68
N VAL A 176 -6.95 0.39 -4.90
CA VAL A 176 -8.36 0.75 -5.12
C VAL A 176 -8.95 1.66 -4.02
N PRO A 177 -8.74 1.40 -2.70
CA PRO A 177 -9.14 2.30 -1.62
C PRO A 177 -8.72 3.78 -1.75
N ALA A 178 -7.70 4.12 -2.55
CA ALA A 178 -7.33 5.51 -2.80
C ALA A 178 -8.42 6.32 -3.52
N ILE A 179 -9.40 5.65 -4.16
CA ILE A 179 -10.55 6.32 -4.80
C ILE A 179 -11.32 7.21 -3.82
N PHE A 180 -11.29 6.89 -2.52
CA PHE A 180 -11.97 7.66 -1.48
C PHE A 180 -11.28 9.00 -1.17
N ASP A 181 -10.08 9.26 -1.67
CA ASP A 181 -9.41 10.56 -1.56
C ASP A 181 -9.96 11.60 -2.57
N LEU A 182 -10.49 11.14 -3.71
CA LEU A 182 -11.09 11.98 -4.74
C LEU A 182 -12.30 12.82 -4.24
N PRO A 183 -13.33 12.22 -3.60
CA PRO A 183 -14.48 12.97 -3.14
C PRO A 183 -14.16 13.96 -2.01
N VAL A 184 -13.01 13.86 -1.33
CA VAL A 184 -12.62 14.76 -0.23
C VAL A 184 -12.69 16.22 -0.66
N VAL A 185 -12.08 16.57 -1.81
CA VAL A 185 -12.04 17.96 -2.27
C VAL A 185 -13.39 18.41 -2.84
N ILE A 186 -14.11 17.50 -3.49
CA ILE A 186 -15.45 17.78 -4.04
C ILE A 186 -16.42 18.10 -2.90
N LEU A 187 -16.45 17.26 -1.86
CA LEU A 187 -17.27 17.50 -0.67
C LEU A 187 -16.81 18.75 0.08
N PHE A 188 -15.50 19.00 0.17
CA PHE A 188 -14.98 20.24 0.73
C PHE A 188 -15.49 21.48 -0.02
N TRP A 189 -15.54 21.47 -1.35
CA TRP A 189 -16.14 22.56 -2.14
C TRP A 189 -17.63 22.70 -1.85
N ILE A 190 -18.40 21.61 -1.92
CA ILE A 190 -19.85 21.61 -1.63
C ILE A 190 -20.12 22.20 -0.24
N ILE A 191 -19.38 21.76 0.76
CA ILE A 191 -19.54 22.21 2.15
C ILE A 191 -19.12 23.66 2.29
N THR A 192 -18.03 24.12 1.69
CA THR A 192 -17.56 25.50 1.90
C THR A 192 -18.31 26.56 1.09
N THR A 193 -18.89 26.20 -0.07
CA THR A 193 -19.62 27.16 -0.92
C THR A 193 -21.15 27.08 -0.79
N GLY A 194 -21.69 25.99 -0.24
CA GLY A 194 -23.14 25.75 -0.15
C GLY A 194 -23.83 25.52 -1.50
N PHE A 195 -25.17 25.45 -1.48
CA PHE A 195 -26.02 25.07 -2.62
C PHE A 195 -26.59 26.26 -3.41
N ASN A 196 -25.78 27.28 -3.71
CA ASN A 196 -26.18 28.28 -4.71
C ASN A 196 -26.07 27.67 -6.12
N LYS A 197 -27.05 27.92 -7.01
CA LYS A 197 -27.07 27.45 -8.41
C LYS A 197 -25.74 27.66 -9.13
N ASP A 198 -25.16 28.86 -9.06
CA ASP A 198 -23.93 29.19 -9.79
C ASP A 198 -22.71 28.44 -9.23
N ASN A 199 -22.64 28.32 -7.89
CA ASN A 199 -21.62 27.52 -7.23
C ASN A 199 -21.75 26.04 -7.58
N LEU A 200 -22.97 25.52 -7.62
CA LEU A 200 -23.24 24.12 -7.95
C LEU A 200 -22.87 23.81 -9.40
N ILE A 201 -23.22 24.67 -10.36
CA ILE A 201 -22.79 24.54 -11.77
C ILE A 201 -21.27 24.52 -11.86
N LYS A 202 -20.59 25.42 -11.13
CA LYS A 202 -19.12 25.47 -11.11
C LYS A 202 -18.50 24.21 -10.51
N ILE A 203 -19.07 23.68 -9.42
CA ILE A 203 -18.62 22.43 -8.79
C ILE A 203 -18.83 21.27 -9.75
N ILE A 204 -20.02 21.12 -10.34
CA ILE A 204 -20.32 20.04 -11.30
C ILE A 204 -19.34 20.09 -12.47
N LYS A 205 -19.13 21.27 -13.06
CA LYS A 205 -18.17 21.46 -14.16
C LYS A 205 -16.75 21.08 -13.75
N ASN A 206 -16.29 21.54 -12.59
CA ASN A 206 -14.93 21.24 -12.12
C ASN A 206 -14.76 19.74 -11.80
N SER A 207 -15.73 19.15 -11.11
CA SER A 207 -15.77 17.72 -10.79
C SER A 207 -15.81 16.86 -12.05
N PHE A 208 -16.51 17.30 -13.10
CA PHE A 208 -16.52 16.62 -14.40
C PHE A 208 -15.12 16.53 -15.02
N TYR A 209 -14.36 17.64 -15.05
CA TYR A 209 -12.98 17.60 -15.57
C TYR A 209 -12.05 16.78 -14.68
N VAL A 210 -12.23 16.82 -13.36
CA VAL A 210 -11.48 15.95 -12.45
C VAL A 210 -11.80 14.48 -12.71
N ALA A 211 -13.07 14.14 -12.93
CA ALA A 211 -13.51 12.78 -13.26
C ALA A 211 -12.94 12.30 -14.60
N ILE A 212 -12.91 13.15 -15.64
CA ILE A 212 -12.23 12.83 -16.89
C ILE A 212 -10.75 12.53 -16.62
N GLY A 213 -10.05 13.42 -15.89
CA GLY A 213 -8.65 13.22 -15.54
C GLY A 213 -8.41 11.88 -14.82
N PHE A 214 -9.30 11.55 -13.88
CA PHE A 214 -9.29 10.29 -13.12
C PHE A 214 -9.47 9.06 -14.00
N LEU A 215 -10.36 9.12 -14.98
CA LEU A 215 -10.63 8.01 -15.89
C LEU A 215 -9.51 7.78 -16.90
N ILE A 216 -8.74 8.79 -17.29
CA ILE A 216 -7.64 8.64 -18.28
C ILE A 216 -6.70 7.47 -17.96
N PRO A 217 -6.02 7.40 -16.79
CA PRO A 217 -5.09 6.31 -16.53
C PRO A 217 -5.79 4.94 -16.43
N ILE A 218 -7.05 4.89 -15.96
CA ILE A 218 -7.84 3.65 -15.86
C ILE A 218 -8.23 3.14 -17.26
N VAL A 219 -8.69 4.02 -18.14
CA VAL A 219 -9.02 3.67 -19.52
C VAL A 219 -7.76 3.24 -20.28
N LEU A 220 -6.63 3.92 -20.07
CA LEU A 220 -5.35 3.53 -20.66
C LEU A 220 -4.89 2.15 -20.19
N SER A 221 -5.04 1.83 -18.90
CA SER A 221 -4.69 0.48 -18.42
C SER A 221 -5.61 -0.58 -19.01
N LEU A 222 -6.93 -0.33 -19.06
CA LEU A 222 -7.89 -1.23 -19.69
C LEU A 222 -7.60 -1.43 -21.19
N ALA A 223 -7.29 -0.36 -21.92
CA ALA A 223 -6.93 -0.43 -23.33
C ALA A 223 -5.66 -1.26 -23.56
N TRP A 224 -4.64 -1.09 -22.72
CA TRP A 224 -3.41 -1.89 -22.77
C TRP A 224 -3.69 -3.40 -22.54
N TYR A 225 -4.46 -3.74 -21.51
CA TYR A 225 -4.82 -5.14 -21.23
C TYR A 225 -5.79 -5.72 -22.27
N GLY A 226 -6.63 -4.89 -22.89
CA GLY A 226 -7.45 -5.26 -24.05
C GLY A 226 -6.60 -5.60 -25.26
N ALA A 227 -5.66 -4.72 -25.63
CA ALA A 227 -4.76 -4.92 -26.77
C ALA A 227 -3.81 -6.12 -26.59
N SER A 228 -3.44 -6.46 -25.34
CA SER A 228 -2.59 -7.62 -25.05
C SER A 228 -3.35 -8.93 -24.86
N GLY A 229 -4.70 -8.94 -24.96
CA GLY A 229 -5.50 -10.16 -24.84
C GLY A 229 -5.71 -10.66 -23.40
N HIS A 230 -5.46 -9.82 -22.40
CA HIS A 230 -5.50 -10.19 -20.96
C HIS A 230 -6.54 -9.41 -20.15
N SER A 231 -7.51 -8.77 -20.81
CA SER A 231 -8.52 -7.91 -20.16
C SER A 231 -9.35 -8.65 -19.11
N GLY A 232 -9.75 -9.89 -19.39
CA GLY A 232 -10.55 -10.70 -18.47
C GLY A 232 -9.84 -10.96 -17.13
N ASP A 233 -8.58 -11.41 -17.18
CA ASP A 233 -7.77 -11.63 -15.99
C ASP A 233 -7.48 -10.32 -15.25
N TYR A 234 -7.18 -9.24 -15.97
CA TYR A 234 -6.94 -7.93 -15.37
C TYR A 234 -8.16 -7.40 -14.62
N ILE A 235 -9.34 -7.38 -15.26
CA ILE A 235 -10.58 -6.89 -14.66
C ILE A 235 -10.95 -7.73 -13.43
N LYS A 236 -10.83 -9.05 -13.56
CA LYS A 236 -11.11 -9.98 -12.47
C LYS A 236 -10.17 -9.73 -11.29
N ALA A 237 -8.86 -9.67 -11.53
CA ALA A 237 -7.86 -9.58 -10.48
C ALA A 237 -7.79 -8.19 -9.81
N ALA A 238 -7.67 -7.13 -10.61
CA ALA A 238 -7.45 -5.79 -10.09
C ALA A 238 -8.72 -5.12 -9.54
N PHE A 239 -9.92 -5.55 -9.96
CA PHE A 239 -11.17 -4.88 -9.59
C PHE A 239 -12.22 -5.82 -8.97
N MET A 240 -12.61 -6.90 -9.65
CA MET A 240 -13.75 -7.71 -9.19
C MET A 240 -13.46 -8.52 -7.92
N GLN A 241 -12.25 -9.08 -7.79
CA GLN A 241 -11.87 -9.86 -6.62
C GLN A 241 -11.86 -9.03 -5.33
N ASN A 242 -11.68 -7.71 -5.41
CA ASN A 242 -11.77 -6.83 -4.24
C ASN A 242 -13.15 -6.86 -3.57
N VAL A 243 -14.23 -7.16 -4.33
CA VAL A 243 -15.58 -7.30 -3.79
C VAL A 243 -15.69 -8.52 -2.87
N GLY A 244 -15.20 -9.68 -3.33
CA GLY A 244 -15.16 -10.90 -2.52
C GLY A 244 -14.18 -10.78 -1.34
N TYR A 245 -13.02 -10.17 -1.58
CA TYR A 245 -11.97 -9.94 -0.59
C TYR A 245 -12.44 -9.10 0.61
N VAL A 246 -13.28 -8.07 0.37
CA VAL A 246 -13.89 -7.26 1.44
C VAL A 246 -14.76 -8.11 2.37
N SER A 247 -15.43 -9.13 1.84
CA SER A 247 -16.28 -10.03 2.63
C SER A 247 -15.57 -11.26 3.21
N SER A 248 -14.38 -11.62 2.70
CA SER A 248 -13.71 -12.88 3.04
C SER A 248 -13.13 -12.93 4.46
N TRP A 249 -12.98 -11.78 5.12
CA TRP A 249 -12.53 -11.70 6.51
C TRP A 249 -13.57 -12.20 7.51
N ARG A 250 -14.81 -12.43 7.07
CA ARG A 250 -15.89 -13.04 7.85
C ARG A 250 -16.39 -14.31 7.15
N PRO A 251 -15.61 -15.40 7.10
CA PRO A 251 -15.95 -16.60 6.33
C PRO A 251 -17.24 -17.28 6.81
N SER A 252 -17.58 -17.15 8.10
CA SER A 252 -18.85 -17.63 8.67
C SER A 252 -20.08 -16.85 8.16
N ASP A 253 -19.89 -15.65 7.60
CA ASP A 253 -20.98 -14.81 7.08
C ASP A 253 -21.35 -15.14 5.64
N VAL A 254 -20.62 -16.04 4.96
CA VAL A 254 -20.89 -16.40 3.56
C VAL A 254 -22.30 -17.00 3.38
N GLN A 255 -22.80 -17.70 4.39
CA GLN A 255 -24.15 -18.29 4.40
C GLN A 255 -25.26 -17.29 4.73
N LYS A 256 -24.92 -16.07 5.20
CA LYS A 256 -25.91 -15.05 5.57
C LYS A 256 -26.44 -14.34 4.34
N SER A 257 -27.66 -13.80 4.45
CA SER A 257 -28.27 -12.99 3.38
C SER A 257 -27.40 -11.77 3.05
N PHE A 258 -27.53 -11.26 1.82
CA PHE A 258 -26.71 -10.13 1.33
C PHE A 258 -26.75 -8.92 2.29
N LEU A 259 -27.93 -8.55 2.80
CA LEU A 259 -28.08 -7.41 3.70
C LEU A 259 -27.35 -7.65 5.02
N VAL A 260 -27.48 -8.84 5.63
CA VAL A 260 -26.83 -9.15 6.90
C VAL A 260 -25.30 -9.21 6.72
N ARG A 261 -24.83 -9.84 5.65
CA ARG A 261 -23.40 -9.92 5.33
C ARG A 261 -22.76 -8.55 5.13
N ASN A 262 -23.47 -7.63 4.46
CA ASN A 262 -22.97 -6.29 4.15
C ASN A 262 -23.37 -5.22 5.16
N ALA A 263 -24.21 -5.52 6.16
CA ALA A 263 -24.67 -4.56 7.16
C ALA A 263 -23.51 -3.81 7.84
N PRO A 264 -22.39 -4.45 8.26
CA PRO A 264 -21.27 -3.71 8.85
C PRO A 264 -20.68 -2.65 7.92
N LEU A 265 -20.54 -2.94 6.62
CA LEU A 265 -20.06 -1.98 5.63
C LEU A 265 -21.05 -0.82 5.45
N LEU A 266 -22.34 -1.12 5.37
CA LEU A 266 -23.40 -0.11 5.26
C LEU A 266 -23.45 0.79 6.50
N ILE A 267 -23.32 0.23 7.71
CA ILE A 267 -23.25 0.98 8.97
C ILE A 267 -22.06 1.95 8.96
N ARG A 268 -20.88 1.47 8.56
CA ARG A 268 -19.69 2.34 8.43
C ARG A 268 -19.90 3.46 7.42
N PHE A 269 -20.53 3.16 6.29
CA PHE A 269 -20.89 4.17 5.28
C PHE A 269 -21.87 5.21 5.83
N LEU A 270 -22.89 4.78 6.57
CA LEU A 270 -23.85 5.67 7.22
C LEU A 270 -23.20 6.56 8.28
N ILE A 271 -22.30 6.02 9.11
CA ILE A 271 -21.55 6.78 10.11
C ILE A 271 -20.69 7.86 9.43
N ALA A 272 -19.94 7.50 8.40
CA ALA A 272 -19.11 8.46 7.64
C ALA A 272 -19.98 9.55 6.99
N SER A 273 -21.09 9.15 6.37
CA SER A 273 -22.05 10.07 5.74
C SER A 273 -22.68 11.00 6.75
N PHE A 274 -23.07 10.50 7.92
CA PHE A 274 -23.63 11.29 9.00
C PHE A 274 -22.64 12.33 9.53
N GLY A 275 -21.37 11.96 9.72
CA GLY A 275 -20.31 12.90 10.09
C GLY A 275 -20.09 14.02 9.05
N ILE A 276 -20.17 13.68 7.77
CA ILE A 276 -20.11 14.66 6.66
C ILE A 276 -21.32 15.59 6.69
N ILE A 277 -22.52 15.07 6.91
CA ILE A 277 -23.76 15.86 7.02
C ILE A 277 -23.70 16.81 8.22
N ILE A 278 -23.24 16.35 9.39
CA ILE A 278 -23.03 17.22 10.56
C ILE A 278 -22.07 18.35 10.21
N THR A 279 -20.93 18.02 9.59
CA THR A 279 -19.95 19.02 9.15
C THR A 279 -20.58 20.04 8.18
N PHE A 280 -21.44 19.58 7.27
CA PHE A 280 -22.19 20.44 6.36
C PHE A 280 -23.18 21.36 7.09
N VAL A 281 -23.95 20.84 8.04
CA VAL A 281 -24.94 21.63 8.82
C VAL A 281 -24.24 22.75 9.59
N PHE A 282 -23.12 22.44 10.26
CA PHE A 282 -22.38 23.41 11.07
C PHE A 282 -21.31 24.20 10.29
N ARG A 283 -21.22 24.05 8.97
CA ARG A 283 -20.17 24.64 8.11
C ARG A 283 -19.88 26.12 8.33
N LYS A 284 -20.89 26.92 8.68
CA LYS A 284 -20.74 28.38 8.88
C LYS A 284 -20.00 28.72 10.18
N LYS A 285 -19.94 27.78 11.12
CA LYS A 285 -19.28 27.90 12.44
C LYS A 285 -17.92 27.21 12.49
N LEU A 286 -17.50 26.56 11.39
CA LEU A 286 -16.30 25.73 11.32
C LEU A 286 -15.29 26.32 10.33
N SER A 287 -14.02 26.27 10.69
CA SER A 287 -12.92 26.71 9.85
C SER A 287 -12.69 25.74 8.70
N LYS A 288 -12.15 26.26 7.59
CA LYS A 288 -11.80 25.44 6.42
C LYS A 288 -10.86 24.27 6.77
N PRO A 289 -9.81 24.42 7.60
CA PRO A 289 -8.97 23.29 8.04
C PRO A 289 -9.77 22.20 8.77
N PHE A 290 -10.67 22.60 9.68
CA PHE A 290 -11.50 21.65 10.42
C PHE A 290 -12.43 20.88 9.47
N ILE A 291 -13.10 21.57 8.55
CA ILE A 291 -14.00 20.97 7.57
C ILE A 291 -13.23 19.98 6.68
N LEU A 292 -12.12 20.41 6.09
CA LEU A 292 -11.32 19.56 5.20
C LEU A 292 -10.84 18.31 5.94
N ALA A 293 -10.24 18.47 7.13
CA ALA A 293 -9.69 17.35 7.88
C ALA A 293 -10.77 16.38 8.37
N SER A 294 -11.95 16.88 8.77
CA SER A 294 -13.04 16.02 9.23
C SER A 294 -13.64 15.20 8.08
N VAL A 295 -13.92 15.83 6.94
CA VAL A 295 -14.42 15.14 5.74
C VAL A 295 -13.41 14.11 5.24
N TRP A 296 -12.13 14.51 5.16
CA TRP A 296 -11.06 13.62 4.75
C TRP A 296 -10.94 12.44 5.73
N LEU A 297 -10.99 12.68 7.04
CA LEU A 297 -10.93 11.61 8.03
C LEU A 297 -12.08 10.62 7.89
N MET A 298 -13.33 11.09 7.71
CA MET A 298 -14.48 10.19 7.58
C MET A 298 -14.36 9.29 6.35
N LEU A 299 -13.92 9.84 5.22
CA LEU A 299 -13.70 9.06 4.00
C LEU A 299 -12.49 8.12 4.11
N SER A 300 -11.39 8.56 4.71
CA SER A 300 -10.20 7.73 4.88
C SER A 300 -10.45 6.61 5.88
N LEU A 301 -11.14 6.85 7.00
CA LEU A 301 -11.51 5.80 7.96
C LEU A 301 -12.47 4.79 7.35
N PHE A 302 -13.42 5.23 6.51
CA PHE A 302 -14.24 4.32 5.72
C PHE A 302 -13.39 3.44 4.80
N ALA A 303 -12.44 4.04 4.07
CA ALA A 303 -11.51 3.31 3.19
C ALA A 303 -10.64 2.29 3.95
N VAL A 304 -10.07 2.68 5.09
CA VAL A 304 -9.26 1.82 5.97
C VAL A 304 -10.02 0.60 6.46
N THR A 305 -11.31 0.78 6.74
CA THR A 305 -12.16 -0.26 7.33
C THR A 305 -12.98 -1.04 6.30
N LEU A 306 -12.73 -0.86 5.00
CA LEU A 306 -13.45 -1.56 3.93
C LEU A 306 -13.43 -3.07 4.14
N SER A 307 -12.23 -3.65 4.29
CA SER A 307 -12.06 -5.11 4.45
C SER A 307 -12.01 -5.59 5.90
N GLU A 308 -12.09 -4.69 6.88
CA GLU A 308 -12.02 -4.99 8.32
C GLU A 308 -10.70 -5.65 8.79
N ARG A 309 -9.71 -5.74 7.89
CA ARG A 309 -8.43 -6.38 8.17
C ARG A 309 -7.55 -5.43 8.99
N PRO A 310 -6.96 -5.87 10.12
CA PRO A 310 -6.25 -4.99 11.04
C PRO A 310 -4.82 -4.58 10.62
N TYR A 311 -4.57 -4.41 9.31
CA TYR A 311 -3.24 -4.10 8.79
C TYR A 311 -2.80 -2.66 9.12
N PRO A 312 -1.70 -2.44 9.86
CA PRO A 312 -1.27 -1.11 10.30
C PRO A 312 -1.05 -0.13 9.15
N HIS A 313 -0.48 -0.59 8.03
CA HIS A 313 -0.29 0.24 6.84
C HIS A 313 -1.58 0.81 6.26
N TYR A 314 -2.77 0.24 6.52
CA TYR A 314 -4.02 0.83 6.03
C TYR A 314 -4.25 2.20 6.66
N LEU A 315 -3.90 2.36 7.95
CA LEU A 315 -4.06 3.61 8.69
C LEU A 315 -3.24 4.78 8.12
N LEU A 316 -2.21 4.51 7.30
CA LEU A 316 -1.43 5.55 6.62
C LEU A 316 -2.32 6.49 5.80
N GLN A 317 -3.40 6.00 5.18
CA GLN A 317 -4.34 6.83 4.43
C GLN A 317 -5.04 7.88 5.31
N SER A 318 -5.18 7.62 6.62
CA SER A 318 -5.81 8.54 7.58
C SER A 318 -4.81 9.46 8.29
N VAL A 319 -3.50 9.29 8.13
CA VAL A 319 -2.49 10.09 8.86
C VAL A 319 -2.61 11.58 8.54
N GLY A 320 -2.79 11.94 7.26
CA GLY A 320 -2.95 13.32 6.80
C GLY A 320 -4.03 14.11 7.57
N PRO A 321 -5.30 13.67 7.58
CA PRO A 321 -6.33 14.36 8.33
C PRO A 321 -6.15 14.28 9.85
N ILE A 322 -5.67 13.16 10.40
CA ILE A 322 -5.41 13.02 11.85
C ILE A 322 -4.44 14.10 12.33
N VAL A 323 -3.30 14.26 11.65
CA VAL A 323 -2.26 15.20 12.11
C VAL A 323 -2.65 16.67 11.87
N ILE A 324 -3.58 16.96 10.96
CA ILE A 324 -4.19 18.29 10.83
C ILE A 324 -5.08 18.56 12.06
N LEU A 325 -5.95 17.61 12.45
CA LEU A 325 -6.79 17.74 13.65
C LEU A 325 -5.95 17.84 14.93
N LEU A 326 -4.88 17.06 15.06
CA LEU A 326 -3.91 17.20 16.16
C LEU A 326 -3.21 18.56 16.14
N GLY A 327 -2.91 19.11 14.97
CA GLY A 327 -2.40 20.48 14.82
C GLY A 327 -3.37 21.53 15.39
N ILE A 328 -4.68 21.36 15.18
CA ILE A 328 -5.71 22.20 15.80
C ILE A 328 -5.71 21.98 17.32
N LEU A 329 -5.83 20.73 17.78
CA LEU A 329 -5.92 20.35 19.19
C LEU A 329 -4.77 20.91 20.03
N LEU A 330 -3.54 20.80 19.53
CA LEU A 330 -2.32 21.10 20.28
C LEU A 330 -1.91 22.58 20.23
N THR A 331 -2.48 23.39 19.33
CA THR A 331 -1.97 24.76 19.10
C THR A 331 -3.01 25.86 19.08
N GLN A 332 -4.27 25.55 18.80
CA GLN A 332 -5.32 26.57 18.74
C GLN A 332 -5.97 26.75 20.11
N LYS A 333 -6.52 27.94 20.38
CA LYS A 333 -7.28 28.26 21.59
C LYS A 333 -8.69 28.69 21.19
N THR A 334 -9.39 27.80 20.50
CA THR A 334 -10.71 28.05 19.89
C THR A 334 -11.68 26.95 20.29
N VAL A 335 -12.99 27.17 20.13
CA VAL A 335 -14.00 26.12 20.36
C VAL A 335 -13.71 24.87 19.50
N GLU A 336 -13.16 25.06 18.29
CA GLU A 336 -12.74 23.97 17.42
C GLU A 336 -11.67 23.08 18.06
N GLN A 337 -10.79 23.62 18.91
CA GLN A 337 -9.81 22.84 19.67
C GLN A 337 -10.49 21.77 20.53
N SER A 338 -11.66 22.04 21.10
CA SER A 338 -12.44 21.05 21.84
C SER A 338 -13.20 20.12 20.89
N LEU A 339 -13.75 20.65 19.79
CA LEU A 339 -14.54 19.87 18.84
C LEU A 339 -13.74 18.80 18.10
N VAL A 340 -12.43 18.99 17.88
CA VAL A 340 -11.59 17.97 17.21
C VAL A 340 -11.52 16.65 17.98
N VAL A 341 -11.86 16.62 19.27
CA VAL A 341 -11.94 15.39 20.06
C VAL A 341 -12.94 14.41 19.44
N ILE A 342 -14.03 14.90 18.83
CA ILE A 342 -15.05 14.05 18.21
C ILE A 342 -14.50 13.25 17.01
N PRO A 343 -13.95 13.87 15.95
CA PRO A 343 -13.35 13.11 14.85
C PRO A 343 -12.12 12.31 15.30
N LEU A 344 -11.30 12.82 16.22
CA LEU A 344 -10.14 12.08 16.73
C LEU A 344 -10.56 10.84 17.54
N LEU A 345 -11.69 10.87 18.25
CA LEU A 345 -12.21 9.69 18.95
C LEU A 345 -12.40 8.53 17.97
N PHE A 346 -12.97 8.76 16.79
CA PHE A 346 -13.08 7.71 15.77
C PHE A 346 -11.73 7.24 15.25
N ALA A 347 -10.78 8.17 15.04
CA ALA A 347 -9.43 7.83 14.60
C ALA A 347 -8.68 6.90 15.58
N PHE A 348 -8.91 7.07 16.88
CA PHE A 348 -8.29 6.23 17.92
C PHE A 348 -9.13 4.99 18.29
N PHE A 349 -10.45 5.08 18.20
CA PHE A 349 -11.35 3.97 18.50
C PHE A 349 -11.26 2.85 17.45
N ILE A 350 -11.19 3.18 16.16
CA ILE A 350 -11.20 2.19 15.07
C ILE A 350 -10.04 1.19 15.16
N PRO A 351 -8.77 1.63 15.34
CA PRO A 351 -7.65 0.70 15.51
C PRO A 351 -7.86 -0.27 16.69
N VAL A 352 -8.44 0.22 17.80
CA VAL A 352 -8.73 -0.60 18.98
C VAL A 352 -9.85 -1.60 18.70
N TYR A 353 -10.97 -1.14 18.13
CA TYR A 353 -12.14 -1.97 17.84
C TYR A 353 -11.81 -3.14 16.89
N TYR A 354 -11.07 -2.87 15.82
CA TYR A 354 -10.67 -3.88 14.84
C TYR A 354 -9.39 -4.63 15.21
N LYS A 355 -8.78 -4.33 16.38
CA LYS A 355 -7.56 -4.99 16.89
C LYS A 355 -6.38 -4.89 15.91
N PHE A 356 -6.13 -3.68 15.41
CA PHE A 356 -4.93 -3.40 14.62
C PHE A 356 -3.69 -3.77 15.44
N TRP A 357 -2.79 -4.55 14.84
CA TRP A 357 -1.50 -4.80 15.47
C TRP A 357 -0.58 -3.59 15.29
N TYR A 358 0.65 -3.68 15.79
CA TYR A 358 1.63 -2.63 15.61
C TYR A 358 3.03 -3.23 15.56
N TYR A 359 3.95 -2.51 14.91
CA TYR A 359 5.36 -2.89 14.88
C TYR A 359 6.17 -2.03 15.86
N PRO A 360 6.95 -2.66 16.76
CA PRO A 360 7.71 -1.95 17.78
C PRO A 360 8.85 -1.14 17.14
N THR A 361 8.69 0.18 17.14
CA THR A 361 9.63 1.12 16.53
C THR A 361 11.01 1.07 17.20
N SER A 362 11.07 1.07 18.54
CA SER A 362 12.35 1.08 19.28
C SER A 362 13.15 -0.21 19.07
N LEU A 363 12.49 -1.38 19.13
CA LEU A 363 13.14 -2.67 18.92
C LEU A 363 13.71 -2.81 17.51
N TYR A 364 13.02 -2.28 16.51
CA TYR A 364 13.49 -2.26 15.13
C TYR A 364 14.82 -1.48 14.99
N TYR A 365 14.90 -0.24 15.49
CA TYR A 365 16.13 0.54 15.42
C TYR A 365 17.25 -0.04 16.30
N LEU A 366 16.93 -0.51 17.51
CA LEU A 366 17.91 -1.14 18.39
C LEU A 366 18.55 -2.37 17.74
N ARG A 367 17.75 -3.19 17.04
CA ARG A 367 18.24 -4.35 16.30
C ARG A 367 19.23 -3.94 15.23
N PHE A 368 18.91 -2.92 14.43
CA PHE A 368 19.83 -2.41 13.41
C PHE A 368 21.10 -1.81 14.02
N MET A 369 20.99 -1.02 15.10
CA MET A 369 22.16 -0.44 15.77
C MET A 369 23.11 -1.53 16.29
N LYS A 370 22.59 -2.62 16.87
CA LYS A 370 23.41 -3.76 17.30
C LYS A 370 24.11 -4.43 16.12
N TYR A 371 23.43 -4.57 14.99
CA TYR A 371 24.03 -5.11 13.77
C TYR A 371 25.11 -4.19 13.20
N ALA A 372 24.81 -2.90 13.04
CA ALA A 372 25.73 -1.90 12.51
C ALA A 372 26.99 -1.70 13.39
N ALA A 373 26.85 -1.85 14.71
CA ALA A 373 27.97 -1.78 15.65
C ALA A 373 28.78 -3.09 15.73
N GLY A 374 28.45 -4.12 14.95
CA GLY A 374 29.13 -5.43 14.99
C GLY A 374 28.81 -6.29 16.22
N VAL A 375 27.86 -5.87 17.07
CA VAL A 375 27.44 -6.59 18.28
C VAL A 375 26.54 -7.79 17.94
N SER A 376 25.80 -7.72 16.83
CA SER A 376 24.97 -8.82 16.32
C SER A 376 25.50 -9.33 15.00
N SER A 377 25.60 -10.66 14.83
CA SER A 377 25.95 -11.25 13.53
C SER A 377 24.85 -10.99 12.49
N LYS A 378 25.20 -11.20 11.20
CA LYS A 378 24.25 -11.10 10.10
C LYS A 378 23.13 -12.12 10.27
N GLU A 379 23.44 -13.37 10.60
CA GLU A 379 22.46 -14.44 10.79
C GLU A 379 21.43 -14.07 11.87
N LYS A 380 21.90 -13.54 13.01
CA LYS A 380 21.03 -13.08 14.11
C LYS A 380 20.20 -11.85 13.73
N TYR A 381 20.74 -10.97 12.89
CA TYR A 381 20.00 -9.82 12.38
C TYR A 381 18.86 -10.26 11.45
N LEU A 382 19.14 -11.17 10.50
CA LEU A 382 18.17 -11.68 9.54
C LEU A 382 17.04 -12.46 10.23
N SER A 383 17.38 -13.40 11.12
CA SER A 383 16.41 -14.23 11.84
C SER A 383 15.50 -13.44 12.78
N GLY A 384 15.88 -12.22 13.15
CA GLY A 384 15.03 -11.33 13.93
C GLY A 384 13.76 -10.87 13.20
N PHE A 385 13.74 -10.86 11.86
CA PHE A 385 12.59 -10.39 11.07
C PHE A 385 11.54 -11.47 10.85
N ASN A 386 11.98 -12.62 10.38
CA ASN A 386 11.20 -13.84 10.26
C ASN A 386 12.13 -15.01 10.59
N LYS A 387 11.67 -15.96 11.40
CA LYS A 387 12.46 -17.12 11.81
C LYS A 387 12.87 -18.01 10.62
N TYR A 388 12.13 -17.97 9.51
CA TYR A 388 12.42 -18.72 8.29
C TYR A 388 13.36 -18.00 7.32
N THR A 389 13.69 -16.73 7.57
CA THR A 389 14.50 -15.91 6.65
C THR A 389 15.80 -16.62 6.24
N GLN A 390 16.49 -17.25 7.17
CA GLN A 390 17.75 -17.92 6.87
C GLN A 390 17.56 -19.12 5.92
N ARG A 391 16.54 -19.95 6.19
CA ARG A 391 16.17 -21.07 5.33
C ARG A 391 15.80 -20.61 3.93
N ASP A 392 15.00 -19.56 3.80
CA ASP A 392 14.57 -19.05 2.48
C ASP A 392 15.74 -18.56 1.63
N TYR A 393 16.75 -17.94 2.25
CA TYR A 393 18.00 -17.57 1.58
C TYR A 393 18.79 -18.80 1.14
N GLN A 394 18.91 -19.82 1.98
CA GLN A 394 19.61 -21.07 1.63
C GLN A 394 18.90 -21.82 0.49
N ILE A 395 17.57 -21.88 0.49
CA ILE A 395 16.78 -22.44 -0.62
C ILE A 395 17.02 -21.62 -1.89
N ALA A 396 17.02 -20.29 -1.80
CA ALA A 396 17.27 -19.43 -2.96
C ALA A 396 18.68 -19.62 -3.53
N ASP A 397 19.71 -19.71 -2.69
CA ASP A 397 21.09 -19.96 -3.10
C ASP A 397 21.23 -21.32 -3.78
N PHE A 398 20.57 -22.36 -3.25
CA PHE A 398 20.49 -23.67 -3.90
C PHE A 398 19.86 -23.56 -5.30
N LEU A 399 18.72 -22.86 -5.43
CA LEU A 399 18.03 -22.70 -6.71
C LEU A 399 18.85 -21.90 -7.72
N ILE A 400 19.53 -20.83 -7.28
CA ILE A 400 20.40 -20.03 -8.14
C ILE A 400 21.54 -20.88 -8.71
N SER A 401 22.12 -21.75 -7.88
CA SER A 401 23.25 -22.60 -8.24
C SER A 401 22.86 -23.84 -9.06
N SER A 402 21.62 -24.31 -8.91
CA SER A 402 21.17 -25.61 -9.45
C SER A 402 20.11 -25.52 -10.55
N SER A 403 19.74 -24.31 -10.98
CA SER A 403 18.76 -24.08 -12.06
C SER A 403 19.16 -22.95 -13.00
N TYR A 404 18.68 -22.99 -14.23
CA TYR A 404 18.78 -21.87 -15.17
C TYR A 404 17.72 -20.80 -14.88
N LYS A 405 17.97 -19.56 -15.30
CA LYS A 405 17.03 -18.43 -15.09
C LYS A 405 15.63 -18.67 -15.66
N LYS A 406 15.52 -19.46 -16.74
CA LYS A 406 14.24 -19.78 -17.40
C LYS A 406 13.51 -20.96 -16.75
N ASP A 407 14.19 -21.71 -15.89
CA ASP A 407 13.57 -22.86 -15.22
C ASP A 407 12.47 -22.38 -14.28
N LYS A 408 11.35 -23.11 -14.31
CA LYS A 408 10.25 -22.90 -13.38
C LYS A 408 10.51 -23.66 -12.10
N VAL A 409 10.10 -23.07 -10.99
CA VAL A 409 10.22 -23.67 -9.66
C VAL A 409 8.88 -23.53 -8.98
N PHE A 410 8.38 -24.57 -8.33
CA PHE A 410 7.16 -24.49 -7.53
C PHE A 410 7.54 -24.57 -6.05
N VAL A 411 7.12 -23.58 -5.27
CA VAL A 411 7.32 -23.52 -3.82
C VAL A 411 5.95 -23.58 -3.15
N TRP A 412 5.76 -24.57 -2.29
CA TRP A 412 4.56 -24.75 -1.49
C TRP A 412 4.87 -24.40 -0.03
N GLY A 413 4.31 -23.28 0.43
CA GLY A 413 4.53 -22.74 1.77
C GLY A 413 4.18 -21.26 1.86
N PRO A 414 4.02 -20.71 3.09
CA PRO A 414 3.62 -19.33 3.31
C PRO A 414 4.65 -18.30 2.80
N ASP A 415 5.94 -18.65 2.82
CA ASP A 415 7.03 -17.77 2.37
C ASP A 415 7.42 -17.98 0.89
N SER A 416 6.56 -18.64 0.09
CA SER A 416 6.82 -18.88 -1.32
C SER A 416 7.20 -17.62 -2.14
N PRO A 417 6.57 -16.44 -1.96
CA PRO A 417 7.00 -15.23 -2.65
C PRO A 417 8.43 -14.80 -2.30
N THR A 418 8.88 -15.06 -1.07
CA THR A 418 10.23 -14.72 -0.60
C THR A 418 11.28 -15.49 -1.40
N VAL A 419 11.09 -16.80 -1.53
CA VAL A 419 11.98 -17.67 -2.32
C VAL A 419 12.01 -17.25 -3.79
N TYR A 420 10.85 -16.96 -4.40
CA TYR A 420 10.80 -16.49 -5.79
C TYR A 420 11.54 -15.16 -5.98
N ALA A 421 11.33 -14.19 -5.10
CA ALA A 421 11.97 -12.88 -5.16
C ALA A 421 13.50 -12.97 -5.01
N LEU A 422 13.98 -13.80 -4.07
CA LEU A 422 15.40 -14.04 -3.82
C LEU A 422 16.07 -14.77 -5.00
N ALA A 423 15.52 -15.92 -5.39
CA ALA A 423 16.09 -16.77 -6.44
C ALA A 423 15.91 -16.18 -7.85
N ARG A 424 15.01 -15.19 -7.99
CA ARG A 424 14.54 -14.64 -9.28
C ARG A 424 14.06 -15.76 -10.22
N ARG A 425 13.37 -16.73 -9.64
CA ARG A 425 12.66 -17.80 -10.35
C ARG A 425 11.17 -17.55 -10.24
N ILE A 426 10.43 -18.07 -11.20
CA ILE A 426 9.00 -17.85 -11.30
C ILE A 426 8.24 -19.18 -11.26
N PRO A 427 7.02 -19.18 -10.69
CA PRO A 427 6.22 -20.39 -10.63
C PRO A 427 5.85 -20.92 -12.04
N PRO A 428 5.63 -22.24 -12.16
CA PRO A 428 5.06 -22.84 -13.38
C PRO A 428 3.56 -22.51 -13.55
N ILE A 429 2.94 -21.91 -12.53
CA ILE A 429 1.54 -21.51 -12.46
C ILE A 429 1.45 -20.03 -12.13
N LYS A 430 0.27 -19.41 -12.28
CA LYS A 430 0.14 -17.97 -12.00
C LYS A 430 0.23 -17.57 -10.53
N TYR A 431 0.09 -18.51 -9.60
CA TYR A 431 0.05 -18.23 -8.18
C TYR A 431 1.45 -18.20 -7.55
N VAL A 432 1.78 -17.05 -6.94
CA VAL A 432 3.07 -16.81 -6.28
C VAL A 432 3.06 -17.02 -4.77
N ALA A 433 1.87 -17.19 -4.18
CA ALA A 433 1.66 -17.37 -2.74
C ALA A 433 0.64 -18.49 -2.52
N ASP A 434 0.74 -19.20 -1.39
CA ASP A 434 -0.14 -20.33 -1.06
C ASP A 434 -1.62 -19.90 -0.89
N TYR A 435 -1.87 -18.74 -0.28
CA TYR A 435 -3.22 -18.20 -0.13
C TYR A 435 -3.87 -17.85 -1.45
N HIS A 436 -3.11 -17.56 -2.51
CA HIS A 436 -3.70 -17.42 -3.84
C HIS A 436 -4.33 -18.72 -4.34
N VAL A 437 -3.74 -19.87 -3.99
CA VAL A 437 -4.32 -21.17 -4.31
C VAL A 437 -5.59 -21.39 -3.49
N PHE A 438 -5.58 -21.07 -2.19
CA PHE A 438 -6.77 -21.24 -1.34
C PHE A 438 -7.94 -20.33 -1.74
N ASP A 439 -7.65 -19.10 -2.16
CA ASP A 439 -8.68 -18.10 -2.45
C ASP A 439 -9.21 -18.18 -3.89
N TYR A 440 -8.39 -18.67 -4.85
CA TYR A 440 -8.69 -18.55 -6.27
C TYR A 440 -8.54 -19.83 -7.09
N SER A 441 -8.21 -20.97 -6.46
CA SER A 441 -7.95 -22.24 -7.14
C SER A 441 -8.29 -23.44 -6.25
N SER A 442 -7.99 -24.65 -6.74
CA SER A 442 -7.92 -25.86 -5.92
C SER A 442 -6.54 -26.54 -5.98
N LYS A 443 -6.22 -27.33 -4.96
CA LYS A 443 -5.03 -28.21 -4.94
C LYS A 443 -5.01 -29.18 -6.11
N GLY A 444 -6.16 -29.76 -6.47
CA GLY A 444 -6.31 -30.64 -7.62
C GLY A 444 -5.98 -29.95 -8.95
N GLU A 445 -6.46 -28.72 -9.17
CA GLU A 445 -6.07 -27.93 -10.34
C GLU A 445 -4.58 -27.61 -10.36
N VAL A 446 -3.99 -27.28 -9.21
CA VAL A 446 -2.54 -27.03 -9.13
C VAL A 446 -1.76 -28.27 -9.56
N VAL A 447 -2.11 -29.46 -9.07
CA VAL A 447 -1.45 -30.71 -9.50
C VAL A 447 -1.62 -30.96 -10.99
N LYS A 448 -2.81 -30.72 -11.54
CA LYS A 448 -3.06 -30.82 -12.99
C LYS A 448 -2.14 -29.89 -13.78
N MET A 449 -2.00 -28.63 -13.36
CA MET A 449 -1.12 -27.66 -14.02
C MET A 449 0.36 -28.03 -13.88
N LEU A 450 0.80 -28.48 -12.69
CA LEU A 450 2.17 -28.93 -12.45
C LEU A 450 2.51 -30.17 -13.27
N SER A 451 1.55 -31.08 -13.45
CA SER A 451 1.76 -32.29 -14.27
C SER A 451 1.93 -31.97 -15.76
N ALA A 452 1.19 -30.96 -16.24
CA ALA A 452 1.28 -30.46 -17.61
C ALA A 452 2.56 -29.63 -17.86
N ASN A 453 2.95 -28.80 -16.89
CA ASN A 453 4.12 -27.93 -16.96
C ASN A 453 5.07 -28.23 -15.79
N LYS A 454 5.76 -29.38 -15.87
CA LYS A 454 6.62 -29.88 -14.78
C LYS A 454 7.72 -28.86 -14.45
N PRO A 455 7.74 -28.26 -13.25
CA PRO A 455 8.85 -27.39 -12.84
C PRO A 455 10.13 -28.21 -12.64
N ARG A 456 11.29 -27.55 -12.77
CA ARG A 456 12.59 -28.18 -12.50
C ARG A 456 12.72 -28.62 -11.05
N PHE A 457 12.20 -27.80 -10.13
CA PHE A 457 12.18 -28.08 -8.70
C PHE A 457 10.80 -27.87 -8.09
N ILE A 458 10.46 -28.73 -7.14
CA ILE A 458 9.33 -28.57 -6.22
C ILE A 458 9.90 -28.46 -4.80
N ILE A 459 9.55 -27.39 -4.09
CA ILE A 459 9.95 -27.15 -2.71
C ILE A 459 8.71 -27.22 -1.84
N ILE A 460 8.76 -27.99 -0.75
CA ILE A 460 7.70 -28.06 0.23
C ILE A 460 8.29 -27.66 1.58
N THR A 461 7.79 -26.56 2.15
CA THR A 461 8.24 -26.10 3.48
C THR A 461 7.44 -26.80 4.59
N PRO A 462 8.01 -27.01 5.78
CA PRO A 462 7.35 -27.73 6.87
C PRO A 462 6.11 -27.00 7.41
N GLU A 463 5.98 -25.69 7.22
CA GLU A 463 4.80 -24.91 7.60
C GLU A 463 3.65 -24.99 6.59
N ALA A 464 3.89 -25.60 5.44
CA ALA A 464 2.91 -25.64 4.38
C ALA A 464 1.68 -26.44 4.81
N LYS A 465 0.48 -25.96 4.43
CA LYS A 465 -0.74 -26.73 4.68
C LYS A 465 -0.68 -28.07 3.93
N PRO A 466 -1.29 -29.14 4.46
CA PRO A 466 -1.24 -30.47 3.83
C PRO A 466 -1.64 -30.43 2.36
N PHE A 467 -0.88 -31.09 1.48
CA PHE A 467 -1.13 -31.14 0.04
C PHE A 467 -0.94 -32.55 -0.48
N LEU A 468 -1.84 -33.46 -0.08
CA LEU A 468 -1.74 -34.89 -0.37
C LEU A 468 -1.79 -35.20 -1.87
N GLU A 469 -2.49 -34.36 -2.64
CA GLU A 469 -2.69 -34.54 -4.07
C GLU A 469 -1.37 -34.46 -4.85
N ILE A 470 -0.33 -33.79 -4.32
CA ILE A 470 0.99 -33.68 -4.98
C ILE A 470 1.84 -34.94 -4.84
N THR A 471 1.53 -35.83 -3.88
CA THR A 471 2.38 -36.98 -3.53
C THR A 471 2.60 -37.92 -4.71
N SER A 472 1.57 -38.16 -5.53
CA SER A 472 1.71 -39.03 -6.71
C SER A 472 2.65 -38.42 -7.75
N LEU A 473 2.56 -37.11 -8.00
CA LEU A 473 3.45 -36.40 -8.91
C LEU A 473 4.90 -36.47 -8.44
N LEU A 474 5.14 -36.24 -7.13
CA LEU A 474 6.47 -36.32 -6.55
C LEU A 474 7.08 -37.71 -6.72
N ARG A 475 6.36 -38.77 -6.33
CA ARG A 475 6.88 -40.15 -6.38
C ARG A 475 7.15 -40.65 -7.79
N GLN A 476 6.38 -40.20 -8.78
CA GLN A 476 6.51 -40.67 -10.17
C GLN A 476 7.55 -39.89 -10.97
N ASN A 477 7.72 -38.59 -10.70
CA ASN A 477 8.49 -37.71 -11.58
C ASN A 477 9.62 -36.97 -10.89
N TYR A 478 9.76 -37.04 -9.56
CA TYR A 478 10.75 -36.25 -8.84
C TYR A 478 11.57 -37.10 -7.86
N LEU A 479 12.83 -36.70 -7.65
CA LEU A 479 13.71 -37.24 -6.61
C LEU A 479 13.94 -36.18 -5.53
N LEU A 480 13.87 -36.59 -4.26
CA LEU A 480 14.29 -35.74 -3.15
C LEU A 480 15.82 -35.60 -3.20
N VAL A 481 16.31 -34.41 -3.55
CA VAL A 481 17.76 -34.16 -3.74
C VAL A 481 18.40 -33.42 -2.58
N ASN A 482 17.61 -32.73 -1.75
CA ASN A 482 18.13 -31.98 -0.61
C ASN A 482 17.04 -31.72 0.45
N ARG A 483 17.48 -31.46 1.67
CA ARG A 483 16.66 -30.94 2.78
C ARG A 483 17.37 -29.77 3.44
N ILE A 484 16.70 -28.62 3.50
CA ILE A 484 17.23 -27.40 4.13
C ILE A 484 16.26 -26.98 5.23
N ASP A 485 16.64 -27.16 6.50
CA ASP A 485 15.82 -26.82 7.67
C ASP A 485 14.37 -27.36 7.52
N ASP A 486 14.30 -28.68 7.33
CA ASP A 486 13.11 -29.49 7.07
C ASP A 486 12.29 -29.14 5.81
N ALA A 487 12.70 -28.15 5.01
CA ALA A 487 12.14 -27.95 3.68
C ALA A 487 12.67 -29.00 2.71
N GLU A 488 11.76 -29.70 2.05
CA GLU A 488 12.08 -30.75 1.10
C GLU A 488 12.25 -30.16 -0.31
N ILE A 489 13.37 -30.49 -0.97
CA ILE A 489 13.66 -30.03 -2.33
C ILE A 489 13.69 -31.23 -3.27
N TRP A 490 12.71 -31.25 -4.18
CA TRP A 490 12.46 -32.31 -5.13
C TRP A 490 12.88 -31.86 -6.54
N SER A 491 13.70 -32.64 -7.22
CA SER A 491 14.18 -32.36 -8.59
C SER A 491 13.52 -33.27 -9.62
N LEU A 492 13.14 -32.71 -10.77
CA LEU A 492 12.53 -33.45 -11.86
C LEU A 492 13.49 -34.52 -12.42
N ILE A 493 13.04 -35.77 -12.46
CA ILE A 493 13.72 -36.91 -13.09
C ILE A 493 13.70 -36.69 -14.61
N HIS A 494 14.87 -36.82 -15.24
CA HIS A 494 15.02 -36.67 -16.69
C HIS A 494 14.38 -37.82 -17.45
#